data_AF-A0A1X0RGI8-F1
#
_entry.id   AF-A0A1X0RGI8-F1
#
_cell.length_a   1.000
_cell.length_b   1.000
_cell.length_c   1.000
_cell.angle_alpha   90.00
_cell.angle_beta   90.00
_cell.angle_gamma   90.00
#
_symmetry.space_group_name_H-M   'P 1'
#
loop_
_entity.id
_entity.type
_entity.pdbx_description
1 polymer ?
#
loop_
_entity_poly.entity_id
_entity_poly.type
_entity_poly.pdbx_seq_one_letter_code
_entity_poly.pdbx_strand_id
1 'polypeptide(L)'
;SFNNSYAFGFTSPWQKNLLNLSYFCLDTTHKTTNVDRCLLYTNVVRHSFTGTGCPAAFCSTKNHSARPIIKFLSFVKSQGHVDAQEITMDVSSVELNAIQTVYPEA
;
A
#
# COMPACT_ATOMS: atom_id res chain seq x y z
N SER A 1 -26.80 6.24 -0.05
CA SER A 1 -25.56 6.56 0.70
C SER A 1 -24.37 6.00 -0.07
N PHE A 2 -23.32 6.79 -0.30
CA PHE A 2 -22.10 6.25 -0.91
C PHE A 2 -21.46 5.27 0.07
N ASN A 3 -21.41 3.99 -0.31
CA ASN A 3 -20.79 2.95 0.49
C ASN A 3 -19.29 3.19 0.47
N ASN A 4 -18.73 3.77 1.54
CA ASN A 4 -17.30 4.07 1.75
C ASN A 4 -16.40 2.82 1.86
N SER A 5 -16.85 1.68 1.32
CA SER A 5 -16.13 0.42 1.32
C SER A 5 -15.33 0.30 0.02
N TYR A 6 -14.05 0.69 0.09
CA TYR A 6 -13.02 0.59 -0.96
C TYR A 6 -13.02 1.75 -1.97
N ALA A 7 -11.92 2.51 -1.96
CA ALA A 7 -11.52 3.28 -3.11
C ALA A 7 -10.27 2.63 -3.72
N PHE A 8 -10.23 2.70 -5.04
CA PHE A 8 -9.58 1.79 -5.97
C PHE A 8 -8.08 1.60 -5.70
N GLY A 9 -7.65 0.35 -5.57
CA GLY A 9 -6.25 -0.06 -5.59
C GLY A 9 -5.79 -0.38 -7.02
N PHE A 10 -4.64 0.15 -7.46
CA PHE A 10 -4.14 -0.11 -8.81
C PHE A 10 -2.62 -0.13 -8.91
N THR A 11 -2.15 -0.81 -9.97
CA THR A 11 -0.76 -0.88 -10.41
C THR A 11 -0.76 -0.97 -11.93
N SER A 12 0.17 -0.30 -12.60
CA SER A 12 0.33 -0.40 -14.05
C SER A 12 1.14 -1.65 -14.44
N PRO A 13 1.05 -2.13 -15.69
CA PRO A 13 1.76 -3.35 -16.11
C PRO A 13 3.27 -3.32 -15.86
N TRP A 14 3.93 -2.18 -16.04
CA TRP A 14 5.37 -2.09 -15.81
C TRP A 14 5.71 -2.07 -14.30
N GLN A 15 4.86 -1.46 -13.47
CA GLN A 15 5.03 -1.44 -12.01
C GLN A 15 4.90 -2.83 -11.40
N LYS A 16 4.07 -3.71 -11.97
CA LYS A 16 3.99 -5.12 -11.53
C LYS A 16 5.35 -5.83 -11.56
N ASN A 17 6.20 -5.50 -12.53
CA ASN A 17 7.53 -6.08 -12.62
C ASN A 17 8.45 -5.65 -11.46
N LEU A 18 8.11 -4.56 -10.77
CA LEU A 18 8.81 -4.10 -9.57
C LEU A 18 8.30 -4.78 -8.30
N LEU A 19 7.14 -5.45 -8.35
CA LEU A 19 6.47 -6.05 -7.19
C LEU A 19 7.07 -7.42 -6.76
N ASN A 20 8.21 -7.82 -7.32
CA ASN A 20 8.87 -9.10 -7.03
C ASN A 20 9.94 -9.00 -5.92
N LEU A 21 9.96 -7.91 -5.15
CA LEU A 21 10.91 -7.71 -4.06
C LEU A 21 10.33 -8.21 -2.73
N SER A 22 11.20 -8.72 -1.85
CA SER A 22 10.83 -9.15 -0.50
C SER A 22 10.69 -7.98 0.49
N TYR A 23 10.84 -6.74 0.03
CA TYR A 23 10.77 -5.58 0.92
C TYR A 23 10.12 -4.38 0.22
N PHE A 24 9.39 -3.58 1.01
CA PHE A 24 8.78 -2.34 0.53
C PHE A 24 8.50 -1.36 1.68
N CYS A 25 8.18 -0.12 1.33
CA CYS A 25 7.66 0.89 2.23
C CYS A 25 6.18 1.14 1.94
N LEU A 26 5.35 1.16 2.98
CA LEU A 26 3.98 1.65 2.92
C LEU A 26 4.01 3.13 3.32
N ASP A 27 3.81 4.00 2.32
CA ASP A 27 3.76 5.44 2.53
C ASP A 27 2.31 5.93 2.52
N THR A 28 1.96 6.80 3.48
CA THR A 28 0.61 7.36 3.61
C THR A 28 0.65 8.87 3.40
N THR A 29 0.15 9.33 2.27
CA THR A 29 -0.03 10.77 2.03
C THR A 29 -1.40 11.23 2.52
N HIS A 30 -1.41 12.13 3.49
CA HIS A 30 -2.62 12.77 4.00
C HIS A 30 -3.05 13.98 3.16
N LYS A 31 -4.35 14.32 3.20
CA LYS A 31 -4.92 15.55 2.58
C LYS A 31 -4.70 15.62 1.07
N THR A 32 -4.81 14.49 0.38
CA THR A 32 -4.58 14.37 -1.06
C THR A 32 -5.65 15.04 -1.93
N THR A 33 -6.75 15.51 -1.33
CA THR A 33 -7.79 16.27 -2.02
C THR A 33 -8.24 17.48 -1.19
N ASN A 34 -8.60 18.58 -1.86
CA ASN A 34 -9.07 19.81 -1.21
C ASN A 34 -10.45 19.68 -0.55
N VAL A 35 -11.18 18.62 -0.85
CA VAL A 35 -12.60 18.49 -0.51
C VAL A 35 -12.82 17.48 0.61
N ASP A 36 -11.91 16.54 0.83
CA ASP A 36 -12.05 15.49 1.84
C ASP A 36 -10.70 15.03 2.37
N ARG A 37 -10.68 14.59 3.64
CA ARG A 37 -9.54 13.96 4.35
C ARG A 37 -9.21 12.60 3.75
N CYS A 38 -8.98 12.55 2.45
CA CYS A 38 -8.57 11.38 1.71
C CYS A 38 -7.13 11.04 2.08
N LEU A 39 -6.90 9.74 2.22
CA LEU A 39 -5.60 9.12 2.34
C LEU A 39 -5.24 8.55 0.97
N LEU A 40 -3.97 8.67 0.61
CA LEU A 40 -3.36 7.91 -0.48
C LEU A 40 -2.30 7.01 0.15
N TYR A 41 -2.52 5.71 0.09
CA TYR A 41 -1.50 4.71 0.40
C TYR A 41 -0.71 4.41 -0.87
N THR A 42 0.60 4.37 -0.73
CA THR A 42 1.53 4.03 -1.80
C THR A 42 2.43 2.89 -1.32
N ASN A 43 2.47 1.81 -2.09
CA ASN A 43 3.52 0.81 -1.95
C ASN A 43 4.74 1.30 -2.72
N VAL A 44 5.83 1.58 -2.02
CA VAL A 44 7.08 2.08 -2.57
C VAL A 44 8.13 0.98 -2.47
N VAL A 45 8.66 0.57 -3.61
CA VAL A 45 9.71 -0.45 -3.71
C VAL A 45 11.03 0.19 -4.12
N ARG A 46 12.16 -0.50 -3.90
CA ARG A 46 13.46 -0.01 -4.35
C ARG A 46 13.68 -0.38 -5.81
N HIS A 47 13.87 0.61 -6.68
CA HIS A 47 14.17 0.35 -8.09
C HIS A 47 15.58 -0.26 -8.23
N SER A 48 15.71 -1.39 -8.93
CA SER A 48 16.98 -2.13 -9.03
C SER A 48 18.09 -1.35 -9.74
N PHE A 49 17.75 -0.58 -10.79
CA PHE A 49 18.73 0.18 -11.57
C PHE A 49 19.22 1.46 -10.87
N THR A 50 18.30 2.31 -10.39
CA THR A 50 18.64 3.62 -9.81
C THR A 50 18.87 3.55 -8.30
N GLY A 51 18.43 2.47 -7.63
CA GLY A 51 18.47 2.33 -6.17
C GLY A 51 17.47 3.21 -5.42
N THR A 52 16.65 4.01 -6.11
CA THR A 52 15.70 4.97 -5.53
C THR A 52 14.37 4.32 -5.18
N GLY A 53 13.59 4.96 -4.30
CA GLY A 53 12.19 4.58 -4.08
C GLY A 53 11.36 4.78 -5.35
N CYS A 54 10.54 3.80 -5.69
CA CYS A 54 9.66 3.79 -6.85
C CYS A 54 8.25 3.35 -6.41
N PRO A 55 7.23 4.21 -6.55
CA PRO A 55 5.84 3.82 -6.33
C PRO A 55 5.43 2.69 -7.27
N ALA A 56 4.94 1.58 -6.73
CA ALA A 56 4.57 0.39 -7.51
C ALA A 56 3.08 0.02 -7.40
N ALA A 57 2.39 0.45 -6.34
CA ALA A 57 0.93 0.36 -6.26
C ALA A 57 0.35 1.51 -5.43
N PHE A 58 -0.91 1.84 -5.68
CA PHE A 58 -1.61 2.95 -5.03
C PHE A 58 -2.99 2.53 -4.55
N CYS A 59 -3.46 3.10 -3.44
CA CYS A 59 -4.84 3.03 -2.99
C CYS A 59 -5.29 4.36 -2.40
N SER A 60 -6.35 4.93 -2.95
CA SER A 60 -7.02 6.08 -2.36
C SER A 60 -8.14 5.60 -1.43
N THR A 61 -8.34 6.25 -0.28
CA THR A 61 -9.45 5.93 0.63
C THR A 61 -9.84 7.11 1.50
N LYS A 62 -11.14 7.23 1.81
CA LYS A 62 -11.65 8.15 2.85
C LYS A 62 -11.81 7.45 4.21
N ASN A 63 -11.60 6.14 4.26
CA ASN A 63 -11.72 5.35 5.48
C ASN A 63 -10.35 5.28 6.17
N HIS A 64 -10.31 5.69 7.44
CA HIS A 64 -9.10 5.77 8.28
C HIS A 64 -8.90 4.50 9.15
N SER A 65 -9.74 3.47 9.00
CA SER A 65 -9.54 2.16 9.64
C SER A 65 -8.51 1.31 8.89
N ALA A 66 -8.12 0.17 9.48
CA ALA A 66 -7.20 -0.79 8.85
C ALA A 66 -7.82 -1.49 7.63
N ARG A 67 -9.16 -1.54 7.53
CA ARG A 67 -9.87 -2.28 6.49
C ARG A 67 -9.45 -1.94 5.04
N PRO A 68 -9.36 -0.67 4.61
CA PRO A 68 -8.85 -0.34 3.28
C PRO A 68 -7.39 -0.76 3.07
N ILE A 69 -6.53 -0.64 4.08
CA ILE A 69 -5.13 -1.03 4.00
C ILE A 69 -5.01 -2.54 3.84
N ILE A 70 -5.75 -3.32 4.63
CA ILE A 70 -5.81 -4.79 4.50
C ILE A 70 -6.20 -5.20 3.08
N LYS A 71 -7.24 -4.57 2.52
CA LYS A 71 -7.67 -4.84 1.14
C LYS A 71 -6.60 -4.45 0.12
N PHE A 72 -5.95 -3.30 0.31
CA PHE A 72 -4.89 -2.83 -0.57
C PHE A 72 -3.67 -3.76 -0.53
N LEU A 73 -3.18 -4.11 0.66
CA LEU A 73 -2.06 -5.05 0.82
C LEU A 73 -2.41 -6.44 0.28
N SER A 74 -3.65 -6.92 0.47
CA SER A 74 -4.10 -8.18 -0.15
C SER A 74 -4.08 -8.10 -1.69
N PHE A 75 -4.46 -6.95 -2.25
CA PHE A 75 -4.33 -6.70 -3.68
C PHE A 75 -2.85 -6.71 -4.10
N VAL A 76 -1.96 -5.98 -3.41
CA VAL A 76 -0.51 -5.97 -3.70
C VAL A 76 0.08 -7.38 -3.64
N LYS A 77 -0.28 -8.18 -2.63
CA LYS A 77 0.09 -9.59 -2.51
C LYS A 77 -0.33 -10.41 -3.72
N SER A 78 -1.57 -10.20 -4.20
CA SER A 78 -2.09 -10.88 -5.40
C SER A 78 -1.38 -10.50 -6.71
N GLN A 79 -0.62 -9.41 -6.72
CA GLN A 79 0.10 -8.93 -7.91
C GLN A 79 1.57 -9.38 -7.98
N GLY A 80 2.10 -10.06 -6.96
CA GLY A 80 3.47 -10.61 -7.00
C GLY A 80 4.24 -10.57 -5.68
N HIS A 81 3.87 -9.68 -4.74
CA HIS A 81 4.52 -9.58 -3.43
C HIS A 81 3.98 -10.63 -2.44
N VAL A 82 4.14 -11.92 -2.74
CA VAL A 82 3.65 -12.99 -1.86
C VAL A 82 4.49 -13.08 -0.57
N ASP A 83 5.80 -12.85 -0.69
CA ASP A 83 6.81 -13.09 0.36
C ASP A 83 7.51 -11.79 0.79
N ALA A 84 6.75 -10.74 1.10
CA ALA A 84 7.33 -9.56 1.74
C ALA A 84 7.75 -9.90 3.18
N GLN A 85 9.03 -9.67 3.49
CA GLN A 85 9.70 -9.95 4.76
C GLN A 85 10.08 -8.68 5.52
N GLU A 86 10.30 -7.57 4.82
CA GLU A 86 10.66 -6.30 5.46
C GLU A 86 9.73 -5.19 4.96
N ILE A 87 8.83 -4.75 5.83
CA ILE A 87 7.87 -3.70 5.52
C ILE A 87 8.13 -2.51 6.45
N THR A 88 8.44 -1.36 5.85
CA THR A 88 8.55 -0.09 6.57
C THR A 88 7.25 0.69 6.43
N MET A 89 6.89 1.46 7.46
CA MET A 89 5.67 2.27 7.51
C MET A 89 5.88 3.45 8.45
N ASP A 90 4.93 4.38 8.47
CA ASP A 90 4.89 5.43 9.48
C ASP A 90 4.52 4.86 10.86
N VAL A 91 4.68 5.66 11.91
CA VAL A 91 4.30 5.26 13.28
C VAL A 91 2.78 5.26 13.43
N SER A 92 2.14 4.19 12.94
CA SER A 92 0.69 4.04 12.84
C SER A 92 0.25 2.64 13.29
N SER A 93 -0.53 2.57 14.36
CA SER A 93 -1.10 1.30 14.85
C SER A 93 -2.09 0.68 13.87
N VAL A 94 -2.73 1.51 13.04
CA VAL A 94 -3.69 1.07 12.02
C VAL A 94 -2.97 0.39 10.86
N GLU A 95 -1.84 0.94 10.42
CA GLU A 95 -0.98 0.35 9.39
C GLU A 95 -0.34 -0.95 9.90
N LEU A 96 0.18 -0.94 11.14
CA LEU A 96 0.75 -2.12 11.78
C LEU A 96 -0.25 -3.28 11.80
N ASN A 97 -1.48 -3.01 12.27
CA ASN A 97 -2.53 -4.03 12.32
C ASN A 97 -2.84 -4.60 10.92
N ALA A 98 -2.88 -3.74 9.90
CA ALA A 98 -3.15 -4.17 8.53
C ALA A 98 -2.01 -5.01 7.95
N ILE A 99 -0.76 -4.64 8.20
CA ILE A 99 0.44 -5.39 7.78
C ILE A 99 0.43 -6.76 8.43
N GLN A 100 0.31 -6.85 9.75
CA GLN A 100 0.26 -8.13 10.48
C GLN A 100 -0.90 -9.04 10.04
N THR A 101 -2.00 -8.44 9.56
CA THR A 101 -3.14 -9.21 9.04
C THR A 101 -2.83 -9.87 7.68
N VAL A 102 -2.03 -9.24 6.81
CA VAL A 102 -1.78 -9.70 5.43
C VAL A 102 -0.43 -10.40 5.27
N TYR A 103 0.56 -9.94 6.04
CA TYR A 103 1.95 -10.38 6.08
C TYR A 103 2.33 -10.68 7.53
N PRO A 104 1.82 -11.77 8.12
CA PRO A 104 2.11 -12.12 9.53
C PRO A 104 3.58 -12.49 9.78
N GLU A 105 4.32 -12.84 8.72
CA GLU A 105 5.74 -13.23 8.76
C GLU A 105 6.71 -12.07 8.45
N ALA A 106 6.18 -10.85 8.24
CA ALA A 106 6.96 -9.64 7.97
C ALA A 106 7.30 -8.85 9.24
#